data_AF-A0A7S0RIS1-F1
#
_entry.id   AF-A0A7S0RIS1-F1
#
_cell.length_a   1.000
_cell.length_b   1.000
_cell.length_c   1.000
_cell.angle_alpha   90.00
_cell.angle_beta   90.00
_cell.angle_gamma   90.00
#
_symmetry.space_group_name_H-M   'P 1'
#
loop_
_entity.id
_entity.type
_entity.pdbx_description
1 polymer ?
#
loop_
_entity_poly.entity_id
_entity_poly.type
_entity_poly.pdbx_seq_one_letter_code
_entity_poly.pdbx_strand_id
1 'polypeptide(L)'
;MFVGKCNVHKLKAYQKLERVREGDYFCRFSYKACTGLFKPDRVPVYCICEMPYNPDQFMVECEVCAEWFHPECLKLTQKDVMQASHFVCLSCRPPHQDA
;
A
#
# COMPACT_ATOMS: atom_id res chain seq x y z
N MET A 1 -23.72 14.35 22.18
CA MET A 1 -24.59 13.20 21.85
C MET A 1 -23.72 12.12 21.25
N PHE A 2 -23.85 10.88 21.70
CA PHE A 2 -23.12 9.73 21.17
C PHE A 2 -23.90 9.16 19.97
N VAL A 3 -23.23 9.01 18.82
CA VAL A 3 -23.88 8.64 17.55
C VAL A 3 -23.83 7.12 17.30
N GLY A 4 -22.84 6.41 17.86
CA GLY A 4 -22.69 4.97 17.69
C GLY A 4 -21.29 4.46 18.04
N LYS A 5 -21.12 3.13 17.99
CA LYS A 5 -19.82 2.46 18.19
C LYS A 5 -19.11 2.28 16.85
N CYS A 6 -17.78 2.33 16.85
CA CYS A 6 -16.93 2.00 15.71
C CYS A 6 -15.77 1.08 16.13
N ASN A 7 -15.11 0.46 15.16
CA ASN A 7 -13.94 -0.38 15.37
C ASN A 7 -12.69 0.31 14.81
N VAL A 8 -11.66 0.46 15.63
CA VAL A 8 -10.36 0.96 15.19
C VAL A 8 -9.36 -0.20 15.22
N HIS A 9 -9.05 -0.72 14.04
CA HIS A 9 -8.17 -1.85 13.84
C HIS A 9 -6.69 -1.43 13.82
N LYS A 10 -5.79 -2.36 14.15
CA LYS A 10 -4.38 -2.24 13.73
C LYS A 10 -4.30 -2.44 12.22
N LEU A 11 -3.35 -1.77 11.54
CA LEU A 11 -3.20 -1.86 10.08
C LEU A 11 -3.20 -3.32 9.55
N LYS A 12 -2.42 -4.21 10.18
CA LYS A 12 -2.34 -5.63 9.79
C LYS A 12 -3.66 -6.40 9.92
N ALA A 13 -4.54 -5.98 10.83
CA ALA A 13 -5.85 -6.60 11.00
C ALA A 13 -6.84 -6.03 9.99
N TYR A 14 -6.79 -4.72 9.75
CA TYR A 14 -7.61 -4.05 8.74
C TYR A 14 -7.39 -4.61 7.33
N GLN A 15 -6.13 -4.84 6.94
CA GLN A 15 -5.76 -5.45 5.66
C GLN A 15 -6.34 -6.85 5.42
N LYS A 16 -6.70 -7.56 6.50
CA LYS A 16 -7.22 -8.94 6.44
C LYS A 16 -8.74 -8.99 6.47
N LEU A 17 -9.43 -7.85 6.51
CA LEU A 17 -10.88 -7.82 6.45
C LEU A 17 -11.34 -8.25 5.06
N GLU A 18 -12.27 -9.22 5.01
CA GLU A 18 -12.91 -9.63 3.74
C GLU A 18 -13.65 -8.46 3.06
N ARG A 19 -14.23 -7.57 3.87
CA ARG A 19 -14.89 -6.34 3.39
C ARG A 19 -14.86 -5.26 4.48
N VAL A 20 -14.40 -4.06 4.11
CA VAL A 20 -14.45 -2.87 4.97
C VAL A 20 -15.88 -2.33 5.03
N ARG A 21 -16.36 -2.01 6.25
CA ARG A 21 -17.67 -1.37 6.47
C ARG A 21 -17.47 0.07 6.95
N GLU A 22 -18.54 0.87 6.93
CA GLU A 22 -18.53 2.28 7.35
C GLU A 22 -18.05 2.51 8.80
N GLY A 23 -18.22 1.51 9.67
CA GLY A 23 -17.77 1.56 11.06
C GLY A 23 -16.34 1.02 11.30
N ASP A 24 -15.64 0.57 10.25
CA ASP A 24 -14.30 -0.01 10.35
C ASP A 24 -13.23 1.01 9.94
N TYR A 25 -12.39 1.36 10.89
CA TYR A 25 -11.28 2.29 10.73
C TYR A 25 -9.97 1.58 11.04
N PHE A 26 -8.83 2.18 10.71
CA PHE A 26 -7.54 1.71 11.17
C PHE A 26 -6.68 2.83 11.73
N CYS A 27 -5.78 2.46 12.63
CA CYS A 27 -4.77 3.35 13.16
C CYS A 27 -3.39 2.67 13.07
N ARG A 28 -2.43 3.38 12.48
CA ARG A 28 -1.03 2.94 12.39
C ARG A 28 -0.05 3.87 13.10
N PHE A 29 -0.54 4.99 13.63
CA PHE A 29 0.26 6.01 14.29
C PHE A 29 -0.40 6.51 15.56
N SER A 30 0.40 6.80 16.58
CA SER A 30 -0.02 7.65 17.69
C SER A 30 0.33 9.10 17.38
N TYR A 31 -0.59 10.02 17.63
CA TYR A 31 -0.40 11.45 17.45
C TYR A 31 -0.36 12.17 18.81
N LYS A 32 0.75 12.85 19.11
CA LYS A 32 0.92 13.63 20.33
C LYS A 32 0.48 15.08 20.07
N ALA A 33 -0.78 15.38 20.38
CA ALA A 33 -1.43 16.66 20.06
C ALA A 33 -0.66 17.91 20.51
N CYS A 34 -0.06 17.88 21.71
CA CYS A 34 0.68 19.03 22.24
C CYS A 34 1.99 19.33 21.50
N THR A 35 2.58 18.36 20.78
CA THR A 35 3.86 18.54 20.08
C THR A 35 3.78 18.29 18.58
N GLY A 36 2.62 17.86 18.06
CA GLY A 36 2.47 17.47 16.64
C GLY A 36 3.28 16.23 16.24
N LEU A 37 3.79 15.45 17.19
CA LEU A 37 4.69 14.33 16.89
C LEU A 37 3.91 13.06 16.60
N PHE A 38 4.37 12.31 15.59
CA PHE A 38 3.87 10.98 15.26
C PHE A 38 4.79 9.89 15.83
N LYS A 39 4.20 8.76 16.23
CA LYS A 39 4.92 7.54 16.57
C LYS A 39 4.32 6.33 15.84
N PRO A 40 5.13 5.46 15.20
CA PRO A 40 6.59 5.58 15.03
C PRO A 40 6.96 6.77 14.14
N ASP A 41 8.20 7.26 14.30
CA ASP A 41 8.79 8.38 13.55
C ASP A 41 9.32 7.94 12.17
N ARG A 42 9.49 6.64 11.95
CA ARG A 42 9.86 6.04 10.66
C ARG A 42 8.83 5.02 10.26
N VAL A 43 8.53 4.96 8.97
CA VAL A 43 7.69 3.94 8.36
C VAL A 43 8.34 3.38 7.12
N PRO A 44 8.12 2.09 6.82
CA PRO A 44 8.51 1.53 5.53
C PRO A 44 7.82 2.28 4.39
N VAL A 45 8.60 2.55 3.35
CA VAL A 45 8.13 3.12 2.09
C VAL A 45 8.35 2.11 0.99
N TYR A 46 7.55 2.22 -0.06
CA TYR A 46 7.53 1.27 -1.16
C TYR A 46 7.41 2.00 -2.49
N CYS A 47 7.58 1.25 -3.57
CA CYS A 47 7.51 1.72 -4.94
C CYS A 47 8.55 2.81 -5.26
N ILE A 48 8.63 3.19 -6.53
CA ILE A 48 9.51 4.28 -6.99
C ILE A 48 9.06 5.66 -6.50
N CYS A 49 7.85 5.78 -5.94
CA CYS A 49 7.35 7.02 -5.36
C CYS A 49 7.78 7.22 -3.90
N GLU A 50 8.42 6.21 -3.28
CA GLU A 50 8.89 6.26 -1.89
C GLU A 50 7.79 6.64 -0.88
N MET A 51 6.57 6.14 -1.11
CA MET A 51 5.42 6.43 -0.27
C MET A 51 5.10 5.27 0.69
N PRO A 52 4.63 5.54 1.92
CA PRO A 52 4.14 4.50 2.80
C PRO A 52 2.92 3.80 2.19
N TYR A 53 2.79 2.49 2.44
CA TYR A 53 1.67 1.69 1.97
C TYR A 53 0.31 2.32 2.28
N ASN A 54 -0.58 2.39 1.28
CA ASN A 54 -1.96 2.83 1.43
C ASN A 54 -2.90 1.62 1.20
N PRO A 55 -3.70 1.18 2.20
CA PRO A 55 -4.59 0.03 2.04
C PRO A 55 -5.69 0.21 0.98
N ASP A 56 -5.97 1.45 0.56
CA ASP A 56 -6.97 1.75 -0.46
C ASP A 56 -6.36 1.77 -1.88
N GLN A 57 -5.04 1.68 -2.01
CA GLN A 57 -4.34 1.66 -3.30
C GLN A 57 -3.84 0.26 -3.62
N PHE A 58 -4.11 -0.17 -4.85
CA PHE A 58 -3.63 -1.46 -5.34
C PHE A 58 -2.12 -1.42 -5.55
N MET A 59 -1.44 -2.47 -5.10
CA MET A 59 -0.01 -2.68 -5.33
C MET A 59 0.23 -4.11 -5.79
N VAL A 60 1.28 -4.30 -6.57
CA VAL A 60 1.75 -5.61 -7.04
C VAL A 60 3.19 -5.84 -6.60
N GLU A 61 3.50 -7.07 -6.19
CA GLU A 61 4.85 -7.51 -5.83
C GLU A 61 5.61 -7.96 -7.08
N CYS A 62 6.86 -7.51 -7.21
CA CYS A 62 7.77 -8.00 -8.25
C CYS A 62 8.35 -9.37 -7.85
N GLU A 63 8.25 -10.35 -8.74
CA GLU A 63 8.72 -11.72 -8.43
C GLU A 63 10.24 -11.86 -8.31
N VAL A 64 10.99 -10.89 -8.83
CA VAL A 64 12.46 -10.92 -8.82
C VAL A 64 13.05 -10.25 -7.57
N CYS A 65 12.58 -9.05 -7.23
CA CYS A 65 13.13 -8.28 -6.12
C CYS A 65 12.24 -8.26 -4.86
N ALA A 66 11.03 -8.83 -4.92
CA ALA A 66 10.05 -8.81 -3.83
C ALA A 66 9.63 -7.39 -3.36
N GLU A 67 9.92 -6.36 -4.17
CA GLU A 67 9.48 -4.98 -3.92
C GLU A 67 8.05 -4.76 -4.45
N TRP A 68 7.33 -3.84 -3.82
CA TRP A 68 5.92 -3.55 -4.11
C TRP A 68 5.77 -2.27 -4.93
N PHE A 69 4.93 -2.30 -5.96
CA PHE A 69 4.74 -1.17 -6.88
C PHE A 69 3.26 -0.87 -7.12
N HIS A 70 2.94 0.42 -7.22
CA HIS A 70 1.68 0.86 -7.81
C HIS A 70 1.78 0.73 -9.34
N PRO A 71 0.84 0.03 -10.01
CA PRO A 71 0.85 -0.06 -11.48
C PRO A 71 0.88 1.33 -12.14
N GLU A 72 0.17 2.30 -11.57
CA GLU A 72 0.05 3.66 -12.10
C GLU A 72 1.41 4.38 -12.11
N CYS A 73 2.26 4.16 -11.10
CA CYS A 73 3.62 4.70 -11.07
C CYS A 73 4.49 4.18 -12.22
N LEU A 74 4.16 3.00 -12.75
CA LEU A 74 4.86 2.36 -13.87
C LEU A 74 4.14 2.57 -15.21
N LYS A 75 3.11 3.44 -15.25
CA LYS A 75 2.25 3.67 -16.42
C LYS A 75 1.51 2.42 -16.90
N LEU A 76 1.17 1.54 -15.96
CA LEU A 76 0.34 0.36 -16.17
C LEU A 76 -1.02 0.56 -15.49
N THR A 77 -2.04 -0.16 -15.96
CA THR A 77 -3.32 -0.24 -15.25
C THR A 77 -3.37 -1.47 -14.35
N GLN A 78 -4.22 -1.43 -13.32
CA GLN A 78 -4.49 -2.61 -12.48
C GLN A 78 -4.91 -3.82 -13.31
N LYS A 79 -5.69 -3.61 -14.38
CA LYS A 79 -6.13 -4.68 -15.28
C LYS A 79 -4.97 -5.33 -16.02
N ASP A 80 -4.02 -4.55 -16.53
CA ASP A 80 -2.85 -5.08 -17.24
C ASP A 80 -2.04 -6.02 -16.34
N VAL A 81 -1.89 -5.63 -15.07
CA VAL A 81 -1.13 -6.40 -14.08
C VAL A 81 -1.92 -7.63 -13.61
N MET A 82 -3.22 -7.52 -13.39
CA MET A 82 -4.06 -8.67 -12.99
C MET A 82 -4.22 -9.72 -14.10
N GLN A 83 -4.05 -9.33 -15.36
CA GLN A 83 -4.06 -10.27 -16.50
C GLN A 83 -2.71 -10.97 -16.71
N ALA A 84 -1.62 -10.40 -16.18
CA ALA A 84 -0.31 -11.04 -16.21
C ALA A 84 -0.25 -12.18 -15.18
N SER A 85 0.28 -13.34 -15.58
CA SER A 85 0.55 -14.44 -14.63
C SER A 85 1.71 -14.12 -13.68
N HIS A 86 2.66 -13.31 -14.13
CA HIS A 86 3.89 -12.96 -13.43
C HIS A 86 4.19 -11.46 -13.64
N PHE A 87 4.48 -10.74 -12.55
CA PHE A 87 4.86 -9.32 -12.63
C PHE A 87 6.35 -9.12 -12.33
N VAL A 88 7.05 -8.48 -13.28
CA VAL A 88 8.45 -8.09 -13.14
C VAL A 88 8.57 -6.58 -13.38
N CYS A 89 9.12 -5.86 -12.40
CA CYS A 89 9.30 -4.41 -12.44
C CYS A 89 10.34 -3.99 -13.49
N LEU A 90 10.33 -2.70 -13.88
CA LEU A 90 11.21 -2.18 -14.93
C LEU A 90 12.71 -2.35 -14.62
N SER A 91 13.10 -2.31 -13.35
CA SER A 91 14.50 -2.48 -12.94
C SER A 91 14.99 -3.93 -13.01
N CYS A 92 14.06 -4.91 -12.93
CA CYS A 92 14.37 -6.33 -12.99
C CYS A 92 14.15 -6.94 -14.37
N ARG A 93 13.46 -6.23 -15.27
CA ARG A 93 13.35 -6.66 -16.67
C ARG A 93 14.73 -6.62 -17.31
N PRO A 94 15.11 -7.63 -18.11
CA PRO A 94 16.30 -7.54 -18.93
C PRO A 94 16.18 -6.29 -19.81
N PRO A 95 17.29 -5.57 -20.08
CA PRO A 95 17.27 -4.56 -21.13
C PRO A 95 16.90 -5.26 -22.42
N HIS A 96 15.70 -4.97 -22.94
CA HIS A 96 15.39 -5.33 -24.31
C HIS A 96 16.35 -4.54 -25.19
N GLN A 97 17.20 -5.27 -25.94
CA GLN A 97 17.88 -4.77 -27.11
C GLN A 97 16.78 -4.41 -28.14
N ASP A 98 16.25 -3.20 -28.06
CA ASP A 98 15.44 -2.66 -29.14
C ASP A 98 16.42 -2.13 -30.20
N ALA A 99 16.57 -2.94 -31.25
CA ALA A 99 17.07 -2.56 -32.58
C ALA A 99 15.98 -1.83 -33.37
#